data_AF-A0A8H7RR56-F1
#
_entry.id   AF-A0A8H7RR56-F1
#
_cell.length_a   1.000
_cell.length_b   1.000
_cell.length_c   1.000
_cell.angle_alpha   90.00
_cell.angle_beta   90.00
_cell.angle_gamma   90.00
#
_symmetry.space_group_name_H-M   'P 1'
#
loop_
_entity.id
_entity.type
_entity.pdbx_description
1 polymer ?
#
loop_
_entity_poly.entity_id
_entity_poly.type
_entity_poly.pdbx_seq_one_letter_code
_entity_poly.pdbx_strand_id
1 'polypeptide(L)'
;MTTTAITAEERSELFVAAAKAKETSYSPYSKFRVGAALLAEDGTIFKGCNVENASYGAAICAERTAFVKAVSEGQSKFRALAVTSDQTEFISPCGICR
;
A
#
# COMPACT_ATOMS: atom_id res chain seq x y z
N MET A 1 19.39 -4.40 -14.67
CA MET A 1 18.14 -3.64 -14.50
C MET A 1 18.48 -2.43 -13.67
N THR A 2 18.56 -1.25 -14.29
CA THR A 2 18.81 0.00 -13.56
C THR A 2 17.59 0.28 -12.70
N THR A 3 17.73 0.12 -11.38
CA THR A 3 16.77 0.61 -10.41
C THR A 3 16.79 2.14 -10.54
N THR A 4 15.89 2.70 -11.37
CA THR A 4 15.78 4.15 -11.46
C THR A 4 15.24 4.63 -10.12
N ALA A 5 16.09 5.28 -9.34
CA ALA A 5 15.71 5.82 -8.05
C ALA A 5 14.48 6.73 -8.21
N ILE A 6 13.50 6.60 -7.31
CA ILE A 6 12.38 7.54 -7.24
C ILE A 6 12.88 8.92 -6.79
N THR A 7 12.24 9.98 -7.27
CA THR A 7 12.58 11.36 -6.89
C THR A 7 12.18 11.65 -5.44
N ALA A 8 12.63 12.79 -4.91
CA ALA A 8 12.22 13.24 -3.58
C ALA A 8 10.73 13.59 -3.54
N GLU A 9 10.22 14.15 -4.63
CA GLU A 9 8.81 14.52 -4.82
C GLU A 9 7.93 13.27 -4.86
N GLU A 10 8.26 12.29 -5.71
CA GLU A 10 7.52 11.01 -5.80
C GLU A 10 7.47 10.30 -4.45
N ARG A 11 8.58 10.33 -3.70
CA ARG A 11 8.65 9.77 -2.35
C ARG A 11 7.71 10.47 -1.38
N SER A 12 7.66 11.80 -1.42
CA SER A 12 6.76 12.61 -0.59
C SER A 12 5.30 12.32 -0.92
N GLU A 13 4.96 12.29 -2.21
CA GLU A 13 3.61 11.97 -2.69
C GLU A 13 3.17 10.58 -2.26
N LEU A 14 4.05 9.59 -2.35
CA LEU A 14 3.78 8.23 -1.90
C LEU A 14 3.47 8.18 -0.39
N PHE A 15 4.22 8.88 0.46
CA PHE A 15 3.94 8.93 1.89
C PHE A 15 2.59 9.59 2.18
N VAL A 16 2.29 10.72 1.54
CA VAL A 16 1.00 11.41 1.69
C VAL A 16 -0.15 10.52 1.21
N ALA A 17 0.01 9.84 0.08
CA ALA A 17 -0.99 8.94 -0.47
C ALA A 17 -1.24 7.72 0.42
N ALA A 18 -0.18 7.11 0.97
CA ALA A 18 -0.28 5.97 1.89
C ALA A 18 -0.95 6.38 3.21
N ALA A 19 -0.60 7.55 3.75
CA ALA A 19 -1.24 8.10 4.94
C ALA A 19 -2.74 8.34 4.73
N LYS A 20 -3.13 8.93 3.59
CA LYS A 20 -4.54 9.12 3.22
C LYS A 20 -5.26 7.79 3.02
N ALA A 21 -4.62 6.80 2.41
CA ALA A 21 -5.22 5.48 2.20
C ALA A 21 -5.56 4.79 3.53
N LYS A 22 -4.71 4.94 4.54
CA LYS A 22 -4.93 4.37 5.88
C LYS A 22 -6.26 4.82 6.52
N GLU A 23 -6.72 6.03 6.22
CA GLU A 23 -7.98 6.59 6.75
C GLU A 23 -9.22 5.77 6.37
N THR A 24 -9.18 5.06 5.24
CA THR A 24 -10.28 4.22 4.76
C THR A 24 -10.13 2.75 5.14
N SER A 25 -9.17 2.41 6.01
CA SER A 25 -8.97 1.03 6.50
C SER A 25 -10.23 0.49 7.14
N TYR A 26 -10.64 -0.71 6.72
CA TYR A 26 -11.65 -1.49 7.41
C TYR A 26 -10.95 -2.51 8.29
N SER A 27 -10.67 -2.14 9.54
CA SER A 27 -9.98 -3.02 10.50
C SER A 27 -10.70 -3.08 11.86
N PRO A 28 -11.99 -3.46 11.89
CA PRO A 28 -12.74 -3.47 13.13
C PRO A 28 -12.29 -4.55 14.11
N TYR A 29 -11.51 -5.55 13.70
CA TYR A 29 -11.11 -6.67 14.55
C TYR A 29 -9.78 -6.37 15.25
N SER A 30 -8.72 -6.09 14.50
CA SER A 30 -7.40 -5.78 15.09
C SER A 30 -7.25 -4.34 15.55
N LYS A 31 -8.05 -3.42 14.98
CA LYS A 31 -7.85 -1.96 15.10
C LYS A 31 -6.48 -1.48 14.59
N PHE A 32 -5.80 -2.30 13.80
CA PHE A 32 -4.50 -1.99 13.22
C PHE A 32 -4.67 -1.49 11.78
N ARG A 33 -4.69 -0.17 11.62
CA ARG A 33 -4.86 0.45 10.30
C ARG A 33 -3.52 0.51 9.56
N VAL A 34 -3.53 0.03 8.33
CA VAL A 34 -2.39 0.10 7.40
C VAL A 34 -2.86 0.76 6.12
N GLY A 35 -2.06 1.70 5.62
CA GLY A 35 -2.21 2.30 4.31
C GLY A 35 -0.99 2.01 3.44
N ALA A 36 -1.22 1.89 2.13
CA ALA A 36 -0.19 1.69 1.13
C ALA A 36 -0.44 2.57 -0.10
N ALA A 37 0.63 2.97 -0.77
CA ALA A 37 0.59 3.67 -2.05
C ALA A 37 1.64 3.08 -2.98
N LEU A 38 1.21 2.71 -4.19
CA LEU A 38 2.00 2.02 -5.21
C LEU A 38 2.18 2.93 -6.42
N LEU A 39 3.43 3.24 -6.78
CA LEU A 39 3.81 4.01 -7.96
C LEU A 39 4.00 3.10 -9.17
N ALA A 40 3.18 3.28 -10.19
CA ALA A 40 3.34 2.62 -11.49
C ALA A 40 4.45 3.28 -12.35
N GLU A 41 4.87 2.60 -13.42
CA GLU A 41 5.89 3.11 -14.34
C GLU A 41 5.47 4.41 -15.03
N ASP A 42 4.18 4.60 -15.28
CA ASP A 42 3.60 5.80 -15.90
C ASP A 42 3.41 7.00 -14.93
N GLY A 43 3.78 6.84 -13.66
CA GLY A 43 3.63 7.86 -12.63
C GLY A 43 2.31 7.81 -11.85
N THR A 44 1.37 6.93 -12.23
CA THR A 44 0.09 6.79 -11.51
C THR A 44 0.31 6.20 -10.11
N ILE A 45 -0.36 6.77 -9.11
CA ILE A 45 -0.32 6.28 -7.72
C ILE A 45 -1.62 5.56 -7.36
N PHE A 46 -1.51 4.28 -7.03
CA PHE A 46 -2.61 3.45 -6.55
C PHE A 46 -2.57 3.33 -5.02
N LYS A 47 -3.68 3.73 -4.38
CA LYS A 47 -3.84 3.65 -2.93
C LYS A 47 -4.48 2.32 -2.52
N GLY A 48 -4.06 1.80 -1.38
CA GLY A 48 -4.64 0.62 -0.74
C GLY A 48 -4.67 0.75 0.77
N CYS A 49 -5.65 0.10 1.40
CA CYS A 49 -5.74 -0.03 2.85
C CYS A 49 -6.03 -1.49 3.20
N ASN A 50 -5.74 -1.89 4.43
CA ASN A 50 -6.11 -3.22 4.88
C ASN A 50 -7.63 -3.32 5.08
N VAL A 51 -8.18 -4.45 4.65
CA VAL A 51 -9.59 -4.81 4.77
C VAL A 51 -9.66 -6.15 5.47
N GLU A 52 -10.14 -6.12 6.71
CA GLU A 52 -10.31 -7.30 7.53
C GLU A 52 -11.65 -7.99 7.26
N ASN A 53 -11.74 -9.22 7.74
CA ASN A 53 -12.94 -10.05 7.65
C ASN A 53 -13.06 -10.89 8.91
N ALA A 54 -14.29 -11.26 9.29
CA ALA A 54 -14.53 -12.17 10.42
C ALA A 54 -13.80 -13.52 10.25
N SER A 55 -13.70 -14.01 9.02
CA SER A 55 -12.78 -15.09 8.66
C SER A 55 -11.39 -14.49 8.45
N TYR A 56 -10.51 -14.59 9.45
CA TYR A 56 -9.23 -13.87 9.45
C TYR A 56 -8.33 -14.22 8.25
N GLY A 57 -8.42 -15.45 7.73
CA GLY A 57 -7.69 -15.86 6.53
C GLY A 57 -8.12 -15.12 5.24
N ALA A 58 -9.28 -14.48 5.23
CA ALA A 58 -9.79 -13.69 4.11
C ALA A 58 -9.36 -12.21 4.17
N ALA A 59 -8.62 -11.79 5.19
CA ALA A 59 -8.14 -10.42 5.30
C ALA A 59 -7.17 -10.08 4.16
N ILE A 60 -7.29 -8.86 3.62
CA ILE A 60 -6.42 -8.32 2.57
C ILE A 60 -5.58 -7.19 3.16
N CYS A 61 -4.26 -7.29 3.00
CA CYS A 61 -3.32 -6.28 3.47
C CYS A 61 -3.34 -5.04 2.55
N ALA A 62 -2.89 -3.89 3.05
CA ALA A 62 -2.92 -2.64 2.30
C ALA A 62 -2.13 -2.71 0.99
N GLU A 63 -0.97 -3.37 1.03
CA GLU A 63 -0.09 -3.59 -0.11
C GLU A 63 -0.83 -4.37 -1.20
N ARG A 64 -1.44 -5.50 -0.83
CA ARG A 64 -2.24 -6.32 -1.74
C ARG A 64 -3.41 -5.54 -2.33
N THR A 65 -4.11 -4.73 -1.53
CA THR A 65 -5.18 -3.85 -2.04
C THR A 65 -4.67 -2.88 -3.10
N ALA A 66 -3.51 -2.25 -2.89
CA ALA A 66 -2.91 -1.34 -3.86
C ALA A 66 -2.51 -2.04 -5.17
N PHE A 67 -1.90 -3.24 -5.08
CA PHE A 67 -1.56 -4.05 -6.25
C PHE A 67 -2.78 -4.56 -7.00
N VAL A 68 -3.78 -5.11 -6.29
CA VAL A 68 -5.03 -5.59 -6.91
C VAL A 68 -5.69 -4.46 -7.69
N LYS A 69 -5.78 -3.25 -7.10
CA LYS A 69 -6.32 -2.08 -7.78
C LYS A 69 -5.51 -1.74 -9.04
N ALA A 70 -4.20 -1.60 -8.93
CA ALA A 70 -3.34 -1.24 -10.06
C ALA A 70 -3.43 -2.25 -11.21
N VAL A 71 -3.34 -3.54 -10.89
CA VAL A 71 -3.44 -4.62 -11.89
C VAL A 71 -4.83 -4.67 -12.52
N SER A 72 -5.90 -4.47 -11.74
CA SER A 72 -7.26 -4.42 -12.28
C SER A 72 -7.49 -3.22 -13.20
N GLU A 73 -6.71 -2.15 -13.05
CA GLU A 73 -6.75 -0.94 -13.87
C GLU A 73 -5.72 -0.99 -15.03
N GLY A 74 -5.14 -2.16 -15.30
CA GLY A 74 -4.28 -2.40 -16.47
C GLY A 74 -2.79 -2.13 -16.26
N GLN A 75 -2.36 -1.81 -15.04
CA GLN A 75 -0.95 -1.57 -14.71
C GLN A 75 -0.25 -2.85 -14.26
N SER A 76 0.92 -3.15 -14.84
CA SER A 76 1.69 -4.35 -14.49
C SER A 76 3.17 -4.08 -14.20
N LYS A 77 3.58 -2.79 -14.18
CA LYS A 77 4.96 -2.38 -13.95
C LYS A 77 4.99 -1.27 -12.92
N PHE A 78 5.86 -1.43 -11.92
CA PHE A 78 5.86 -0.61 -10.72
C PHE A 78 7.27 -0.19 -10.35
N ARG A 79 7.40 0.99 -9.74
CA ARG A 79 8.68 1.61 -9.38
C ARG A 79 8.92 1.64 -7.89
N ALA A 80 7.87 1.86 -7.08
CA ALA A 80 8.00 1.95 -5.63
C ALA A 80 6.67 1.69 -4.91
N LEU A 81 6.77 1.31 -3.64
CA LEU A 81 5.65 1.15 -2.72
C LEU A 81 5.99 1.87 -1.40
N ALA A 82 5.07 2.67 -0.87
CA ALA A 82 5.11 3.17 0.49
C ALA A 82 4.05 2.48 1.33
N VAL A 83 4.38 2.18 2.59
CA VAL A 83 3.50 1.49 3.56
C VAL A 83 3.58 2.21 4.90
N THR A 84 2.45 2.41 5.56
CA THR A 84 2.37 3.12 6.84
C THR A 84 1.29 2.54 7.75
N SER A 85 1.43 2.69 9.07
CA SER A 85 0.42 2.35 10.06
C SER A 85 0.28 3.47 11.10
N ASP A 86 -0.51 3.24 12.15
CA ASP A 86 -0.59 4.11 13.32
C ASP A 86 0.53 3.85 14.36
N GLN A 87 1.40 2.87 14.12
CA GLN A 87 2.53 2.58 15.00
C GLN A 87 3.63 3.64 14.87
N THR A 88 4.32 3.90 15.97
CA THR A 88 5.54 4.71 16.01
C THR A 88 6.73 3.98 15.41
N GLU A 89 6.76 2.66 15.55
CA GLU A 89 7.80 1.81 14.98
C GLU A 89 7.56 1.51 13.50
N PHE A 90 8.64 1.20 12.78
CA PHE A 90 8.56 0.76 11.40
C PHE A 90 7.83 -0.59 11.32
N ILE A 91 6.91 -0.68 10.36
CA ILE A 91 6.26 -1.93 9.99
C ILE A 91 6.94 -2.48 8.73
N SER A 92 6.95 -3.81 8.61
CA SER A 92 7.44 -4.46 7.40
C SER A 92 6.32 -5.26 6.72
N PRO A 93 6.32 -5.38 5.39
CA PRO A 93 5.37 -6.23 4.68
C PRO A 93 5.44 -7.67 5.19
N CYS A 94 4.28 -8.28 5.41
CA CYS A 94 4.17 -9.68 5.84
C CYS A 94 4.57 -10.62 4.70
N GLY A 95 4.77 -11.91 5.01
CA GLY A 95 5.21 -12.91 4.03
C GLY A 95 4.27 -13.08 2.83
N ILE A 96 2.99 -12.76 2.96
CA ILE A 96 2.02 -12.81 1.85
C ILE A 96 2.19 -11.62 0.90
N CYS A 97 2.75 -10.50 1.38
CA CYS A 97 2.92 -9.27 0.60
C CYS A 97 4.30 -9.12 -0.07
N ARG A 98 5.31 -9.89 0.37
CA ARG A 98 6.69 -9.84 -0.16
C ARG A 98 6.80 -10.59 -1.48
#